data_AF-A0A7Y4RX04-F1
#
_entry.id   AF-A0A7Y4RX04-F1
#
_cell.length_a   1.000
_cell.length_b   1.000
_cell.length_c   1.000
_cell.angle_alpha   90.00
_cell.angle_beta   90.00
_cell.angle_gamma   90.00
#
_symmetry.space_group_name_H-M   'P 1'
#
loop_
_entity.id
_entity.type
_entity.pdbx_description
1 polymer ?
#
loop_
_entity_poly.entity_id
_entity_poly.type
_entity_poly.pdbx_seq_one_letter_code
_entity_poly.pdbx_strand_id
1 'polypeptide(L)'
;MKLLIKYLSLCWFKNNPADLDPPKPFMWKTVAFYLISGIIVEGLIADPADGSLEVSLRTIMAFTSIATLLLIIKRWQHFNQLFTAIFVCENFIMTLAIAAEALDFFMVMNQQESRELISISLAVLLVIWYIAIVSYILRQLLAYKMGASVVMAFSYFVLTYGLPMLFMDI
;
A
#
# COMPACT_ATOMS: atom_id res chain seq x y z
N MET A 1 19.54 -3.31 -7.35
CA MET A 1 18.53 -4.28 -7.83
C MET A 1 18.25 -5.44 -6.86
N LYS A 2 19.26 -6.09 -6.24
CA LYS A 2 19.00 -7.19 -5.26
C LYS A 2 18.07 -6.80 -4.09
N LEU A 3 18.14 -5.56 -3.60
CA LEU A 3 17.31 -5.10 -2.48
C LEU A 3 15.83 -4.99 -2.85
N LEU A 4 15.51 -4.36 -3.99
CA LEU A 4 14.13 -4.18 -4.45
C LEU A 4 13.43 -5.52 -4.69
N ILE A 5 14.12 -6.50 -5.31
CA ILE A 5 13.58 -7.85 -5.52
C ILE A 5 13.31 -8.55 -4.17
N LYS A 6 14.20 -8.37 -3.18
CA LYS A 6 13.96 -8.90 -1.82
C LYS A 6 12.76 -8.24 -1.16
N TYR A 7 12.57 -6.93 -1.32
CA TYR A 7 11.38 -6.25 -0.82
C TYR A 7 10.11 -6.69 -1.56
N LEU A 8 10.16 -6.84 -2.89
CA LEU A 8 9.02 -7.31 -3.68
C LEU A 8 8.59 -8.72 -3.29
N SER A 9 9.55 -9.58 -2.92
CA SER A 9 9.23 -10.93 -2.43
C SER A 9 8.46 -10.93 -1.10
N LEU A 10 8.49 -9.84 -0.32
CA LEU A 10 7.64 -9.68 0.87
C LEU A 10 6.16 -9.66 0.49
N CYS A 11 5.80 -9.13 -0.69
CA CYS A 11 4.42 -9.13 -1.17
C CYS A 11 3.91 -10.56 -1.48
N TRP A 12 4.82 -11.54 -1.52
CA TRP A 12 4.55 -12.98 -1.68
C TRP A 12 4.81 -13.75 -0.39
N PHE A 13 4.87 -13.07 0.75
CA PHE A 13 5.16 -13.67 2.06
C PHE A 13 6.51 -14.39 2.12
N LYS A 14 7.46 -14.00 1.25
CA LYS A 14 8.82 -14.54 1.21
C LYS A 14 9.78 -13.53 1.82
N ASN A 15 10.82 -14.05 2.48
CA ASN A 15 11.83 -13.28 3.22
C ASN A 15 11.31 -12.59 4.48
N ASN A 16 12.26 -12.28 5.37
CA ASN A 16 12.00 -11.59 6.62
C ASN A 16 12.35 -10.09 6.46
N PRO A 17 11.38 -9.17 6.67
CA PRO A 17 11.62 -7.74 6.58
C PRO A 17 12.62 -7.20 7.62
N ALA A 18 12.83 -7.90 8.74
CA ALA A 18 13.83 -7.52 9.75
C ALA A 18 15.29 -7.69 9.26
N ASP A 19 15.51 -8.56 8.27
CA ASP A 19 16.84 -8.81 7.68
C ASP A 19 17.18 -7.81 6.57
N LEU A 20 16.27 -6.89 6.25
CA LEU A 20 16.41 -5.89 5.20
C LEU A 20 16.68 -4.53 5.82
N ASP A 21 17.91 -4.04 5.71
CA ASP A 21 18.28 -2.70 6.15
C ASP A 21 18.39 -1.74 4.94
N PRO A 22 17.36 -0.92 4.66
CA PRO A 22 17.38 -0.01 3.53
C PRO A 22 18.14 1.27 3.88
N PRO A 23 19.06 1.74 3.01
CA PRO A 23 19.66 3.05 3.20
C PRO A 23 18.59 4.15 3.03
N LYS A 24 18.65 5.21 3.85
CA LYS A 24 17.74 6.39 3.77
C LYS A 24 17.44 6.91 2.34
N PRO A 25 18.41 7.03 1.41
CA PRO A 25 18.11 7.45 0.04
C PRO A 25 17.22 6.47 -0.73
N PHE A 26 17.24 5.17 -0.41
CA PHE A 26 16.36 4.18 -1.04
C PHE A 26 14.91 4.35 -0.60
N MET A 27 14.68 4.66 0.68
CA MET A 27 13.37 4.97 1.22
C MET A 27 12.74 6.17 0.50
N TRP A 28 13.47 7.29 0.41
CA TRP A 28 12.99 8.50 -0.28
C TRP A 28 12.73 8.30 -1.76
N LYS A 29 13.54 7.48 -2.45
CA LYS A 29 13.28 7.10 -3.84
C LYS A 29 11.98 6.30 -3.99
N THR A 30 11.66 5.45 -3.03
CA THR A 30 10.42 4.66 -3.03
C THR A 30 9.20 5.56 -2.80
N VAL A 31 9.29 6.52 -1.88
CA VAL A 31 8.23 7.52 -1.66
C VAL A 31 8.06 8.42 -2.86
N ALA A 32 9.16 8.93 -3.43
CA ALA A 32 9.09 9.76 -4.62
C ALA A 32 8.48 9.00 -5.80
N PHE A 33 8.86 7.73 -5.98
CA PHE A 33 8.25 6.87 -6.99
C PHE A 33 6.75 6.70 -6.75
N TYR A 34 6.34 6.42 -5.50
CA TYR A 34 4.93 6.30 -5.12
C TYR A 34 4.12 7.56 -5.37
N LEU A 35 4.63 8.73 -4.97
CA LEU A 35 3.96 10.00 -5.19
C LEU A 35 3.84 10.30 -6.69
N ILE A 36 4.92 10.16 -7.45
CA ILE A 36 4.90 10.45 -8.89
C ILE A 36 3.98 9.48 -9.62
N SER A 37 4.07 8.18 -9.35
CA SER A 37 3.22 7.18 -9.99
C SER A 37 1.77 7.37 -9.60
N GLY A 38 1.48 7.57 -8.32
CA GLY A 38 0.13 7.81 -7.80
C GLY A 38 -0.50 9.05 -8.40
N ILE A 39 0.21 10.19 -8.42
CA ILE A 39 -0.32 11.45 -9.00
C ILE A 39 -0.63 11.28 -10.48
N ILE A 40 0.24 10.60 -11.25
CA ILE A 40 0.01 10.36 -12.68
C ILE A 40 -1.24 9.48 -12.88
N VAL A 41 -1.38 8.42 -12.09
CA VAL A 41 -2.44 7.43 -12.23
C VAL A 41 -3.78 7.99 -11.78
N GLU A 42 -3.84 8.51 -10.55
CA GLU A 42 -5.07 9.09 -10.00
C GLU A 42 -5.47 10.36 -10.76
N GLY A 43 -4.50 11.14 -11.26
CA GLY A 43 -4.77 12.28 -12.14
C GLY A 43 -5.15 11.90 -13.58
N LEU A 44 -5.01 10.63 -13.98
CA LEU A 44 -5.56 10.10 -15.24
C LEU A 44 -7.00 9.60 -15.06
N ILE A 45 -7.36 9.17 -13.84
CA ILE A 45 -8.68 8.61 -13.51
C ILE A 45 -9.64 9.73 -13.07
N ALA A 46 -9.17 10.65 -12.23
CA ALA A 46 -9.89 11.79 -11.68
C ALA A 46 -9.26 13.11 -12.15
N ASP A 47 -9.83 14.24 -11.72
CA ASP A 47 -9.19 15.53 -11.93
C ASP A 47 -7.79 15.53 -11.30
N PRO A 48 -6.76 16.04 -12.00
CA PRO A 48 -5.37 15.96 -11.54
C PRO A 48 -5.13 16.68 -10.22
N ALA A 49 -5.98 17.66 -9.87
CA ALA A 49 -5.96 18.29 -8.57
C ALA A 49 -6.37 17.31 -7.47
N ASP A 50 -7.50 16.64 -7.62
CA ASP A 50 -8.07 15.71 -6.64
C ASP A 50 -7.20 14.45 -6.50
N GLY A 51 -6.76 13.86 -7.61
CA GLY A 51 -5.86 12.71 -7.59
C GLY A 51 -4.52 13.02 -6.91
N SER A 52 -3.99 14.24 -7.09
CA SER A 52 -2.76 14.64 -6.39
C SER A 52 -2.94 14.86 -4.90
N LEU A 53 -4.12 15.35 -4.51
CA LEU A 53 -4.51 15.57 -3.12
C LEU A 53 -4.68 14.24 -2.41
N GLU A 54 -5.38 13.29 -3.02
CA GLU A 54 -5.61 11.95 -2.47
C GLU A 54 -4.30 11.22 -2.18
N VAL A 55 -3.40 11.17 -3.17
CA VAL A 55 -2.12 10.44 -3.07
C VAL A 55 -1.23 11.08 -2.02
N SER A 56 -1.22 12.42 -1.95
CA SER A 56 -0.47 13.17 -0.94
C SER A 56 -1.02 12.92 0.46
N LEU A 57 -2.34 12.97 0.63
CA LEU A 57 -3.00 12.77 1.92
C LEU A 57 -2.80 11.32 2.41
N ARG A 58 -2.94 10.33 1.53
CA ARG A 58 -2.64 8.93 1.81
C ARG A 58 -1.19 8.73 2.24
N THR A 59 -0.23 9.40 1.58
CA THR A 59 1.20 9.35 1.95
C THR A 59 1.44 9.92 3.34
N ILE A 60 0.82 11.07 3.67
CA ILE A 60 0.93 11.71 4.98
C ILE A 60 0.31 10.82 6.06
N MET A 61 -0.86 10.24 5.80
CA MET A 61 -1.55 9.33 6.71
C MET A 61 -0.75 8.05 6.94
N ALA A 62 -0.15 7.47 5.90
CA ALA A 62 0.72 6.31 6.02
C ALA A 62 1.94 6.62 6.89
N PHE A 63 2.60 7.76 6.66
CA PHE A 63 3.79 8.18 7.42
C PHE A 63 3.47 8.40 8.89
N THR A 64 2.40 9.17 9.18
CA THR A 64 1.97 9.46 10.55
C THR A 64 1.50 8.21 11.29
N SER A 65 0.79 7.31 10.62
CA SER A 65 0.34 6.04 11.22
C SER A 65 1.50 5.12 11.58
N ILE A 66 2.47 4.95 10.68
CA ILE A 66 3.67 4.12 10.93
C ILE A 66 4.54 4.73 12.02
N ALA A 67 4.72 6.06 12.00
CA ALA A 67 5.45 6.78 13.04
C ALA A 67 4.79 6.60 14.41
N THR A 68 3.48 6.83 14.50
CA THR A 68 2.71 6.68 15.75
C THR A 68 2.79 5.25 16.28
N LEU A 69 2.63 4.26 15.41
CA LEU A 69 2.75 2.84 15.74
C LEU A 69 4.11 2.52 16.37
N LEU A 70 5.20 2.96 15.74
CA LEU A 70 6.55 2.67 16.22
C LEU A 70 6.93 3.44 17.48
N LEU A 71 6.35 4.63 17.71
CA LEU A 71 6.49 5.38 18.97
C LEU A 71 5.83 4.63 20.13
N ILE A 72 4.61 4.12 19.93
CA ILE A 72 3.88 3.35 20.94
C ILE A 72 4.66 2.08 21.32
N ILE A 73 5.25 1.40 20.32
CA ILE A 73 5.99 0.15 20.52
C ILE A 73 7.44 0.39 20.98
N LYS A 74 7.90 1.65 21.00
CA LYS A 74 9.27 2.05 21.34
C LYS A 74 10.34 1.38 20.47
N ARG A 75 10.02 1.05 19.22
CA ARG A 75 10.90 0.34 18.26
C ARG A 75 11.33 1.23 17.09
N TRP A 76 11.63 2.50 17.35
CA TRP A 76 11.96 3.51 16.33
C TRP A 76 13.08 3.12 15.35
N GLN A 77 14.01 2.26 15.77
CA GLN A 77 15.09 1.74 14.91
C GLN A 77 14.59 1.03 13.64
N HIS A 78 13.40 0.42 13.69
CA HIS A 78 12.83 -0.31 12.56
C HIS A 78 11.99 0.57 11.63
N PHE A 79 11.96 1.90 11.85
CA PHE A 79 11.15 2.82 11.06
C PHE A 79 11.44 2.73 9.56
N ASN A 80 12.71 2.84 9.17
CA ASN A 80 13.07 2.80 7.76
C ASN A 80 12.72 1.46 7.12
N GLN A 81 12.88 0.35 7.85
CA GLN A 81 12.61 -1.00 7.36
C GLN A 81 11.12 -1.22 7.15
N LEU A 82 10.30 -0.91 8.18
CA LEU A 82 8.85 -1.05 8.14
C LEU A 82 8.24 -0.17 7.06
N PHE A 83 8.65 1.10 7.04
CA PHE A 83 8.15 2.09 6.10
C PHE A 83 8.51 1.74 4.65
N THR A 84 9.76 1.35 4.38
CA THR A 84 10.17 0.88 3.05
C THR A 84 9.45 -0.40 2.65
N ALA A 85 9.27 -1.36 3.57
CA ALA A 85 8.56 -2.60 3.28
C ALA A 85 7.12 -2.36 2.87
N ILE A 86 6.39 -1.54 3.64
CA ILE A 86 5.00 -1.20 3.34
C ILE A 86 4.91 -0.44 2.02
N PHE A 87 5.71 0.61 1.80
CA PHE A 87 5.65 1.40 0.56
C PHE A 87 6.02 0.58 -0.68
N VAL A 88 7.00 -0.32 -0.63
CA VAL A 88 7.29 -1.19 -1.79
C VAL A 88 6.12 -2.11 -2.08
N CYS A 89 5.49 -2.69 -1.05
CA CYS A 89 4.31 -3.53 -1.22
C CYS A 89 3.10 -2.74 -1.72
N GLU A 90 2.95 -1.50 -1.28
CA GLU A 90 1.90 -0.59 -1.72
C GLU A 90 2.05 -0.21 -3.20
N ASN A 91 3.27 0.15 -3.63
CA ASN A 91 3.56 0.34 -5.05
C ASN A 91 3.24 -0.90 -5.90
N PHE A 92 3.53 -2.08 -5.35
CA PHE A 92 3.23 -3.35 -6.00
C PHE A 92 1.71 -3.55 -6.17
N ILE A 93 0.93 -3.34 -5.11
CA ILE A 93 -0.53 -3.46 -5.15
C ILE A 93 -1.16 -2.37 -6.03
N MET A 94 -0.64 -1.15 -6.01
CA MET A 94 -1.09 -0.07 -6.88
C MET A 94 -0.85 -0.40 -8.35
N THR A 95 0.28 -1.02 -8.69
CA THR A 95 0.53 -1.51 -10.06
C THR A 95 -0.51 -2.56 -10.48
N LEU A 96 -0.90 -3.46 -9.58
CA LEU A 96 -1.96 -4.43 -9.85
C LEU A 96 -3.34 -3.77 -9.98
N ALA A 97 -3.64 -2.76 -9.17
CA ALA A 97 -4.89 -2.00 -9.24
C ALA A 97 -5.03 -1.30 -10.59
N ILE A 98 -3.97 -0.64 -11.08
CA ILE A 98 -3.93 -0.05 -12.43
C ILE A 98 -4.22 -1.08 -13.52
N ALA A 99 -3.64 -2.28 -13.39
CA ALA A 99 -3.90 -3.36 -14.33
C ALA A 99 -5.36 -3.85 -14.28
N ALA A 100 -5.99 -3.84 -13.09
CA ALA A 100 -7.40 -4.16 -12.92
C ALA A 100 -8.31 -3.10 -13.56
N GLU A 101 -8.01 -1.81 -13.40
CA GLU A 101 -8.73 -0.71 -14.06
C GLU A 101 -8.58 -0.77 -15.59
N ALA A 102 -7.38 -1.04 -16.09
CA ALA A 102 -7.15 -1.23 -17.52
C ALA A 102 -7.94 -2.43 -18.08
N LEU A 103 -8.09 -3.50 -17.28
CA LEU A 103 -8.94 -4.63 -17.62
C LEU A 103 -10.42 -4.23 -17.65
N ASP A 104 -10.90 -3.47 -16.66
CA ASP A 104 -12.27 -2.96 -16.64
C ASP A 104 -12.57 -2.12 -17.88
N PHE A 105 -11.66 -1.21 -18.26
CA PHE A 105 -11.78 -0.41 -19.48
C PHE A 105 -11.86 -1.27 -20.74
N PHE A 106 -11.04 -2.33 -20.83
CA PHE A 106 -11.11 -3.28 -21.94
C PHE A 106 -12.43 -4.06 -21.98
N MET A 107 -12.96 -4.45 -20.82
CA MET A 107 -14.25 -5.14 -20.69
C MET A 107 -15.44 -4.23 -21.05
N VAL A 108 -15.35 -2.92 -20.73
CA VAL A 108 -16.32 -1.90 -21.16
C VAL A 108 -16.39 -1.85 -22.68
N MET A 109 -15.23 -1.84 -23.34
CA MET A 109 -15.15 -1.78 -24.81
C MET A 109 -15.75 -3.04 -25.48
N ASN A 110 -15.71 -4.19 -24.81
CA ASN A 110 -16.26 -5.46 -25.29
C ASN A 110 -17.69 -5.76 -24.81
N GLN A 111 -18.37 -4.83 -24.13
CA GLN A 111 -19.75 -4.98 -23.61
C GLN A 111 -20.00 -6.28 -22.83
N GLN A 112 -19.10 -6.64 -21.92
CA GLN A 112 -19.29 -7.83 -21.08
C GLN A 112 -20.29 -7.57 -19.94
N GLU A 113 -21.36 -8.38 -19.84
CA GLU A 113 -22.35 -8.29 -18.76
C GLU A 113 -21.75 -8.58 -17.37
N SER A 114 -20.72 -9.44 -17.28
CA SER A 114 -20.08 -9.83 -16.02
C SER A 114 -19.07 -8.81 -15.47
N ARG A 115 -18.99 -7.61 -16.04
CA ARG A 115 -18.00 -6.57 -15.72
C ARG A 115 -17.99 -6.21 -14.24
N GLU A 116 -19.13 -5.81 -13.70
CA GLU A 116 -19.24 -5.31 -12.33
C GLU A 116 -18.79 -6.35 -11.31
N LEU A 117 -19.20 -7.61 -11.51
CA LEU A 117 -18.83 -8.70 -10.61
C LEU A 117 -17.33 -8.99 -10.65
N ILE A 118 -16.70 -8.92 -11.82
CA ILE A 118 -15.25 -9.15 -11.98
C ILE A 118 -14.45 -8.00 -11.35
N SER A 119 -14.82 -6.75 -11.62
CA SER A 119 -14.13 -5.57 -11.07
C SER A 119 -14.21 -5.53 -9.54
N ILE A 120 -15.42 -5.70 -8.97
CA ILE A 120 -15.61 -5.75 -7.51
C ILE A 120 -14.84 -6.92 -6.89
N SER A 121 -14.87 -8.10 -7.52
CA SER A 121 -14.13 -9.27 -7.00
C SER A 121 -12.62 -9.05 -6.99
N LEU A 122 -12.06 -8.40 -8.02
CA LEU A 122 -10.65 -8.04 -8.08
C LEU A 122 -10.29 -7.00 -7.01
N ALA A 123 -11.10 -5.97 -6.83
CA ALA A 123 -10.89 -4.96 -5.80
C ALA A 123 -10.86 -5.58 -4.39
N VAL A 124 -11.83 -6.43 -4.05
CA VAL A 124 -11.88 -7.13 -2.77
C VAL A 124 -10.67 -8.04 -2.58
N LEU A 125 -10.28 -8.78 -3.62
CA LEU A 125 -9.10 -9.65 -3.59
C LEU A 125 -7.82 -8.84 -3.30
N LEU A 126 -7.63 -7.70 -3.97
CA LEU A 126 -6.46 -6.83 -3.77
C LEU A 126 -6.41 -6.26 -2.36
N VAL A 127 -7.56 -5.84 -1.80
CA VAL A 127 -7.65 -5.34 -0.41
C VAL A 127 -7.29 -6.44 0.59
N ILE A 128 -7.86 -7.64 0.45
CA ILE A 128 -7.54 -8.78 1.32
C ILE A 128 -6.06 -9.13 1.21
N TRP A 129 -5.51 -9.13 -0.01
CA TRP A 129 -4.10 -9.42 -0.26
C TRP A 129 -3.19 -8.36 0.39
N TYR A 130 -3.53 -7.09 0.29
CA TYR A 130 -2.81 -6.00 0.94
C TYR A 130 -2.80 -6.15 2.47
N ILE A 131 -3.97 -6.39 3.08
CA ILE A 131 -4.07 -6.60 4.53
C ILE A 131 -3.23 -7.80 4.96
N ALA A 132 -3.23 -8.88 4.18
CA ALA A 132 -2.40 -10.04 4.45
C ALA A 132 -0.91 -9.69 4.41
N ILE A 133 -0.43 -8.95 3.40
CA ILE A 133 0.97 -8.51 3.28
C ILE A 133 1.37 -7.65 4.48
N VAL A 134 0.59 -6.62 4.80
CA VAL A 134 0.90 -5.71 5.92
C VAL A 134 0.90 -6.47 7.24
N SER A 135 -0.07 -7.37 7.46
CA SER A 135 -0.11 -8.24 8.64
C SER A 135 1.14 -9.12 8.75
N TYR A 136 1.60 -9.71 7.64
CA TYR A 136 2.83 -10.48 7.61
C TYR A 136 4.06 -9.63 7.96
N ILE A 137 4.18 -8.43 7.39
CA ILE A 137 5.29 -7.51 7.67
C ILE A 137 5.30 -7.12 9.15
N LEU A 138 4.15 -6.71 9.69
CA LEU A 138 4.01 -6.32 11.10
C LEU A 138 4.32 -7.49 12.04
N ARG A 139 3.83 -8.70 11.72
CA ARG A 139 4.13 -9.91 12.49
C ARG A 139 5.63 -10.15 12.57
N GLN A 140 6.32 -10.08 11.44
CA GLN A 140 7.72 -10.46 11.38
C GLN A 140 8.65 -9.39 11.98
N LEU A 141 8.34 -8.10 11.80
CA LEU A 141 9.14 -6.99 12.37
C LEU A 141 8.86 -6.75 13.87
N LEU A 142 7.63 -6.91 14.32
CA LEU A 142 7.22 -6.58 15.69
C LEU A 142 7.09 -7.82 16.59
N ALA A 143 7.35 -9.01 16.04
CA ALA A 143 7.20 -10.32 16.72
C ALA A 143 5.81 -10.51 17.36
N TYR A 144 4.77 -9.90 16.78
CA TYR A 144 3.41 -9.98 17.30
C TYR A 144 2.74 -11.33 17.03
N LYS A 145 1.76 -11.66 17.88
CA LYS A 145 0.83 -12.77 17.62
C LYS A 145 0.02 -12.45 16.36
N MET A 146 -0.25 -13.46 15.53
CA MET A 146 -0.93 -13.32 14.23
C MET A 146 -2.20 -12.46 14.32
N GLY A 147 -3.05 -12.67 15.34
CA GLY A 147 -4.28 -11.89 15.52
C GLY A 147 -4.04 -10.40 15.75
N ALA A 148 -3.02 -10.03 16.54
CA ALA A 148 -2.69 -8.63 16.77
C ALA A 148 -2.18 -7.97 15.47
N SER A 149 -1.35 -8.67 14.69
CA SER A 149 -0.86 -8.14 13.40
C SER A 149 -1.97 -7.88 12.40
N VAL A 150 -2.99 -8.75 12.34
CA VAL A 150 -4.15 -8.56 11.45
C VAL A 150 -4.97 -7.34 11.89
N VAL A 151 -5.26 -7.21 13.19
CA VAL A 151 -6.02 -6.06 13.71
C VAL A 151 -5.27 -4.75 13.46
N MET A 152 -3.94 -4.74 13.64
CA MET A 152 -3.13 -3.57 13.36
C MET A 152 -3.04 -3.25 11.86
N ALA A 153 -2.92 -4.26 10.99
CA ALA A 153 -2.94 -4.08 9.54
C ALA A 153 -4.28 -3.53 9.04
N PHE A 154 -5.39 -4.05 9.58
CA PHE A 154 -6.73 -3.56 9.26
C PHE A 154 -6.92 -2.11 9.74
N SER A 155 -6.51 -1.82 10.97
CA SER A 155 -6.58 -0.45 11.52
C SER A 155 -5.73 0.53 10.69
N TYR A 156 -4.53 0.10 10.29
CA TYR A 156 -3.67 0.88 9.40
C TYR A 156 -4.32 1.12 8.03
N PHE A 157 -4.96 0.10 7.44
CA PHE A 157 -5.68 0.22 6.18
C PHE A 157 -6.83 1.23 6.28
N VAL A 158 -7.67 1.14 7.31
CA VAL A 158 -8.79 2.08 7.52
C VAL A 158 -8.28 3.50 7.72
N LEU A 159 -7.21 3.69 8.49
CA LEU A 159 -6.62 5.02 8.71
C LEU A 159 -5.96 5.59 7.45
N THR A 160 -5.38 4.74 6.60
CA THR A 160 -4.62 5.18 5.42
C THR A 160 -5.50 5.38 4.21
N TYR A 161 -6.54 4.57 4.01
CA TYR A 161 -7.42 4.63 2.84
C TYR A 161 -8.84 5.11 3.18
N GLY A 162 -9.39 4.72 4.33
CA GLY A 162 -10.74 5.11 4.72
C GLY A 162 -10.87 6.59 5.07
N LEU A 163 -9.90 7.16 5.80
CA LEU A 163 -9.91 8.58 6.15
C LEU A 163 -9.82 9.51 4.92
N PRO A 164 -8.86 9.33 3.98
CA PRO A 164 -8.82 10.15 2.78
C PRO A 164 -10.10 10.11 1.95
N MET A 165 -10.70 8.93 1.77
CA MET A 165 -11.98 8.82 1.05
C MET A 165 -13.08 9.64 1.72
N LEU A 166 -13.20 9.57 3.05
CA LEU A 166 -14.16 10.38 3.80
C LEU A 166 -13.90 11.89 3.67
N PHE A 167 -12.66 12.33 3.46
CA PHE A 167 -12.34 13.74 3.26
C PHE A 167 -12.64 14.23 1.85
N MET A 168 -12.62 13.35 0.85
CA MET A 168 -12.91 13.72 -0.54
C MET A 168 -14.41 13.70 -0.87
N ASP A 169 -15.21 12.96 -0.08
CA ASP A 169 -16.68 12.92 -0.23
C ASP A 169 -17.42 14.10 0.47
N ILE A 170 -16.70 15.03 1.11
CA ILE A 170 -17.25 16.21 1.83
C ILE A 170 -17.09 17.48 1.00
#